data_AF-A0A967K4F4-F1
#
_entry.id   AF-A0A967K4F4-F1
#
_cell.length_a   1.000
_cell.length_b   1.000
_cell.length_c   1.000
_cell.angle_alpha   90.00
_cell.angle_beta   90.00
_cell.angle_gamma   90.00
#
_symmetry.space_group_name_H-M   'P 1'
#
loop_
_entity.id
_entity.type
_entity.pdbx_description
1 polymer ?
#
loop_
_entity_poly.entity_id
_entity_poly.type
_entity_poly.pdbx_seq_one_letter_code
_entity_poly.pdbx_strand_id
1 'polypeptide(L)'
;LDTNVLMHDPSCIYRFEEHDVYIPIVVLEELDRHKTGLSEVARNVRQVSRNLDELIASVGNDIIKGLVLPAPEGRQPGKLYFYMEAVHNPIPRGLDTES
;
A
#
# COMPACT_ATOMS: atom_id res chain seq x y z
N LEU A 1 3.56 1.91 -5.32
CA LEU A 1 2.67 2.84 -4.61
C LEU A 1 3.09 2.88 -3.15
N ASP A 2 3.30 4.09 -2.62
CA ASP A 2 3.91 4.34 -1.31
C ASP A 2 2.87 4.83 -0.28
N THR A 3 3.19 4.66 1.01
CA THR A 3 2.35 5.07 2.15
C THR A 3 1.99 6.55 2.07
N ASN A 4 2.92 7.42 1.67
CA ASN A 4 2.66 8.87 1.59
C ASN A 4 1.50 9.19 0.63
N VAL A 5 1.46 8.54 -0.53
CA VAL A 5 0.39 8.76 -1.51
C VAL A 5 -0.96 8.27 -0.95
N LEU A 6 -0.96 7.11 -0.29
CA LEU A 6 -2.15 6.53 0.34
C LEU A 6 -2.68 7.39 1.50
N MET A 7 -1.79 7.98 2.29
CA MET A 7 -2.12 8.86 3.41
C MET A 7 -2.77 10.17 2.98
N HIS A 8 -2.39 10.69 1.82
CA HIS A 8 -2.91 11.95 1.29
C HIS A 8 -4.08 11.78 0.31
N ASP A 9 -4.17 10.64 -0.37
CA ASP A 9 -5.27 10.32 -1.27
C ASP A 9 -5.72 8.85 -1.10
N PRO A 10 -6.76 8.60 -0.28
CA PRO A 10 -7.23 7.24 -0.04
C PRO A 10 -7.90 6.59 -1.26
N SER A 11 -8.21 7.38 -2.30
CA SER A 11 -8.84 6.88 -3.52
C SER A 11 -7.85 6.53 -4.63
N CYS A 12 -6.56 6.83 -4.45
CA CYS A 12 -5.54 6.63 -5.48
C CYS A 12 -5.47 5.17 -5.97
N ILE A 13 -5.69 4.19 -5.08
CA ILE A 13 -5.74 2.74 -5.39
C ILE A 13 -6.71 2.39 -6.54
N TYR A 14 -7.77 3.16 -6.73
CA TYR A 14 -8.78 2.92 -7.77
C TYR A 14 -8.54 3.72 -9.06
N ARG A 15 -7.48 4.54 -9.12
CA ARG A 15 -7.20 5.44 -10.24
C ARG A 15 -6.15 4.90 -11.21
N PHE A 16 -5.72 3.65 -11.03
CA PHE A 16 -4.67 3.06 -11.85
C PHE A 16 -5.20 2.39 -13.13
N GLU A 17 -6.53 2.27 -13.31
CA GLU A 17 -7.17 1.73 -14.52
C GLU A 17 -6.52 0.41 -15.01
N GLU A 18 -5.91 0.40 -16.20
CA GLU A 18 -5.21 -0.75 -16.79
C GLU A 18 -3.83 -1.06 -16.19
N HIS A 19 -3.33 -0.28 -15.23
CA HIS A 19 -1.96 -0.40 -14.73
C HIS A 19 -1.86 -1.36 -13.54
N ASP A 20 -0.85 -2.22 -13.59
CA ASP A 20 -0.44 -3.03 -12.44
C ASP A 20 0.22 -2.15 -11.37
N VAL A 21 -0.25 -2.30 -10.14
CA VAL A 21 0.20 -1.54 -8.97
C VAL A 21 0.97 -2.46 -8.05
N TYR A 22 2.14 -2.04 -7.60
CA TYR A 22 2.95 -2.78 -6.63
C TYR A 22 3.00 -2.01 -5.31
N ILE A 23 2.62 -2.66 -4.22
CA ILE A 23 2.69 -2.13 -2.86
C ILE A 23 3.66 -3.00 -2.03
N PRO A 24 4.72 -2.41 -1.45
CA PRO A 24 5.54 -3.11 -0.47
C PRO A 24 4.70 -3.53 0.74
N ILE A 25 4.90 -4.73 1.28
CA ILE A 25 4.19 -5.19 2.49
C ILE A 25 4.44 -4.24 3.69
N VAL A 26 5.60 -3.58 3.75
CA VAL A 26 5.93 -2.58 4.79
C VAL A 26 4.96 -1.40 4.82
N VAL A 27 4.34 -1.05 3.69
CA VAL A 27 3.31 0.01 3.61
C VAL A 27 2.10 -0.31 4.48
N LEU A 28 1.72 -1.59 4.60
CA LEU A 28 0.61 -1.99 5.46
C LEU A 28 0.90 -1.71 6.94
N GLU A 29 2.14 -1.97 7.36
CA GLU A 29 2.60 -1.69 8.72
C GLU A 29 2.68 -0.16 8.98
N GLU A 30 3.16 0.59 8.00
CA GLU A 30 3.21 2.05 8.06
C GLU A 30 1.82 2.67 8.19
N LEU A 31 0.86 2.21 7.39
CA LEU A 31 -0.53 2.62 7.54
C LEU A 31 -1.07 2.26 8.93
N ASP A 32 -0.75 1.08 9.45
CA ASP A 32 -1.20 0.69 10.78
C ASP A 32 -0.68 1.62 11.89
N ARG A 33 0.56 2.10 11.77
CA ARG A 33 1.13 3.09 12.71
C ARG A 33 0.41 4.45 12.65
N HIS A 34 -0.03 4.87 11.46
CA HIS A 34 -0.64 6.18 11.25
C HIS A 34 -2.18 6.20 11.44
N LYS A 35 -2.80 5.08 11.83
CA LYS A 35 -4.26 4.98 12.00
C LYS A 35 -4.82 5.70 13.25
N THR A 36 -3.93 6.14 14.14
CA THR A 36 -4.29 6.69 15.46
C THR A 36 -4.52 8.20 15.43
N GLY A 37 -5.39 8.69 16.30
CA GLY A 37 -5.73 10.11 16.42
C GLY A 37 -6.92 10.57 15.56
N LEU A 38 -7.08 11.90 15.52
CA LEU A 38 -8.23 12.59 14.92
C LEU A 38 -7.87 13.42 13.69
N SER A 39 -6.62 13.34 13.21
CA SER A 39 -6.18 14.09 12.03
C SER A 39 -6.87 13.59 10.76
N GLU A 40 -6.92 14.45 9.75
CA GLU A 40 -7.36 14.08 8.40
C GLU A 40 -6.53 12.92 7.83
N VAL A 41 -5.22 12.94 8.06
CA VAL A 41 -4.31 11.85 7.72
C VAL A 41 -4.72 10.54 8.39
N ALA A 42 -5.00 10.53 9.70
CA ALA A 42 -5.46 9.33 10.39
C ALA A 42 -6.83 8.84 9.87
N ARG A 43 -7.70 9.75 9.46
CA ARG A 43 -8.97 9.41 8.80
C ARG A 43 -8.73 8.77 7.43
N ASN A 44 -7.85 9.33 6.60
CA ASN A 44 -7.49 8.79 5.29
C ASN A 44 -6.86 7.42 5.41
N VAL A 45 -5.90 7.26 6.33
CA VAL A 45 -5.25 5.97 6.63
C VAL A 45 -6.29 4.92 7.02
N ARG A 46 -7.23 5.23 7.92
CA ARG A 46 -8.32 4.31 8.27
C ARG A 46 -9.19 3.93 7.07
N GLN A 47 -9.38 4.84 6.11
CA GLN A 47 -10.12 4.55 4.89
C GLN A 47 -9.32 3.63 3.95
N VAL A 48 -8.03 3.91 3.76
CA VAL A 48 -7.14 3.03 2.98
C VAL A 48 -7.06 1.63 3.57
N SER A 49 -6.84 1.51 4.88
CA SER A 49 -6.74 0.19 5.54
C SER A 49 -8.00 -0.63 5.30
N ARG A 50 -9.20 -0.04 5.45
CA ARG A 50 -10.46 -0.74 5.15
C ARG A 50 -10.56 -1.17 3.69
N ASN A 51 -10.22 -0.28 2.75
CA ASN A 51 -10.24 -0.59 1.32
C ASN A 51 -9.29 -1.74 0.97
N LEU A 52 -8.08 -1.75 1.55
CA LEU A 52 -7.10 -2.82 1.36
C LEU A 52 -7.57 -4.13 2.00
N ASP A 53 -8.12 -4.09 3.21
CA ASP A 53 -8.67 -5.25 3.90
C ASP A 53 -9.81 -5.89 3.09
N GLU A 54 -10.73 -5.08 2.54
CA GLU A 54 -11.81 -5.55 1.67
C GLU A 54 -11.30 -6.21 0.39
N LEU A 55 -10.29 -5.61 -0.26
CA LEU A 55 -9.68 -6.18 -1.46
C LEU A 55 -8.97 -7.49 -1.16
N ILE A 56 -8.20 -7.57 -0.07
CA ILE A 56 -7.51 -8.79 0.36
C ILE A 56 -8.53 -9.89 0.70
N ALA A 57 -9.59 -9.55 1.43
CA ALA A 57 -10.67 -10.47 1.78
C ALA A 57 -11.37 -11.06 0.53
N SER A 58 -11.44 -10.30 -0.57
CA SER A 58 -12.07 -10.76 -1.82
C SER A 58 -11.28 -11.83 -2.57
N VAL A 59 -9.95 -11.91 -2.37
CA VAL A 59 -9.05 -12.83 -3.10
C VAL A 59 -8.60 -14.01 -2.24
N GLY A 60 -8.75 -13.92 -0.92
CA GLY A 60 -8.44 -15.00 0.02
C GLY A 60 -6.93 -15.27 0.15
N ASN A 61 -6.52 -16.54 0.21
CA ASN A 61 -5.12 -16.91 0.49
C ASN A 61 -4.13 -16.64 -0.66
N ASP A 62 -4.61 -16.21 -1.82
CA ASP A 62 -3.79 -16.03 -3.03
C ASP A 62 -3.41 -14.56 -3.28
N ILE A 63 -3.13 -13.79 -2.22
CA ILE A 63 -2.67 -12.39 -2.31
C ILE A 63 -1.44 -12.21 -3.23
N ILE A 64 -0.65 -13.28 -3.41
CA ILE A 64 0.52 -13.34 -4.30
C ILE A 64 0.12 -13.27 -5.79
N LYS A 65 -1.09 -13.71 -6.16
CA LYS A 65 -1.56 -13.69 -7.56
C LYS A 65 -2.01 -12.31 -8.05
N GLY A 66 -2.06 -11.33 -7.15
CA GLY A 66 -2.51 -9.98 -7.41
C GLY A 66 -4.03 -9.84 -7.34
N LEU A 67 -4.49 -8.66 -6.92
CA LEU A 67 -5.89 -8.28 -6.76
C LEU A 67 -6.35 -7.52 -8.00
N VAL A 68 -7.45 -7.91 -8.63
CA VAL A 68 -7.97 -7.16 -9.79
C VAL A 68 -8.48 -5.80 -9.33
N LEU A 69 -7.98 -4.73 -9.95
CA LEU A 69 -8.46 -3.37 -9.69
C LEU A 69 -9.76 -3.10 -10.48
N PRO A 70 -10.68 -2.28 -9.97
CA PRO A 70 -11.85 -1.88 -10.74
C PRO A 70 -11.41 -1.03 -11.94
N ALA A 71 -11.89 -1.41 -13.13
CA ALA A 71 -11.64 -0.69 -14.37
C ALA A 71 -12.95 -0.41 -15.13
N PRO A 72 -12.98 0.65 -15.96
CA PRO A 72 -14.12 0.94 -16.83
C PRO A 72 -14.45 -0.26 -17.76
N GLU A 73 -15.73 -0.41 -18.11
CA GLU A 73 -16.18 -1.44 -19.05
C GLU A 73 -15.40 -1.37 -20.38
N GLY A 74 -14.89 -2.52 -20.84
CA GLY A 74 -14.16 -2.63 -22.09
C GLY A 74 -12.63 -2.46 -21.99
N ARG A 75 -12.07 -2.24 -20.79
CA ARG A 75 -10.62 -2.26 -20.55
C ARG A 75 -10.20 -3.48 -19.73
N GLN A 76 -8.97 -3.95 -19.96
CA GLN A 76 -8.37 -4.95 -19.09
C GLN A 76 -7.95 -4.28 -17.79
N PRO A 77 -8.47 -4.70 -16.62
CA PRO A 77 -8.09 -4.10 -15.35
C PRO A 77 -6.65 -4.47 -14.99
N GLY A 78 -5.93 -3.49 -14.46
CA GLY A 78 -4.66 -3.73 -13.80
C GLY A 78 -4.84 -4.55 -12.52
N LYS A 79 -3.72 -5.03 -11.97
CA LYS A 79 -3.70 -5.81 -10.74
C LYS A 79 -2.84 -5.15 -9.66
N LEU A 80 -3.30 -5.21 -8.42
CA LEU A 80 -2.55 -4.81 -7.25
C LEU A 80 -1.78 -6.01 -6.67
N TYR A 81 -0.47 -5.89 -6.62
CA TYR A 81 0.45 -6.88 -6.07
C TYR A 81 1.06 -6.39 -4.77
N PHE A 82 1.16 -7.30 -3.80
CA PHE A 82 1.96 -7.08 -2.60
C PHE A 82 3.29 -7.80 -2.75
N TYR A 83 4.38 -7.10 -2.47
CA TYR A 83 5.71 -7.69 -2.50
C TYR A 83 6.44 -7.45 -1.18
N MET A 84 7.20 -8.45 -0.74
CA MET A 84 8.15 -8.27 0.34
C MET A 84 9.39 -7.60 -0.26
N GLU A 85 9.54 -6.30 -0.02
CA GLU A 85 10.82 -5.65 -0.26
C GLU A 85 11.77 -6.19 0.81
N ALA A 86 12.80 -6.93 0.40
CA ALA A 86 13.83 -7.36 1.33
C ALA A 86 14.37 -6.09 1.99
N VAL A 87 14.21 -5.98 3.31
CA VAL A 87 14.62 -4.81 4.09
C VAL A 87 16.13 -4.61 3.86
N HIS A 88 16.47 -3.75 2.91
CA HIS A 88 17.83 -3.29 2.64
C HIS A 88 17.82 -1.84 3.12
N ASN A 89 18.51 -1.47 4.19
CA ASN A 89 19.94 -1.67 4.37
C ASN A 89 20.30 -1.57 5.87
N PRO A 90 21.04 -2.51 6.48
CA PRO A 90 21.77 -2.18 7.69
C PRO A 90 22.75 -1.06 7.34
N ILE A 91 22.77 0.01 8.15
CA ILE A 91 23.72 1.10 8.03
C ILE A 91 25.13 0.50 7.84
N PRO A 92 25.89 0.87 6.78
CA PRO A 92 27.28 0.44 6.67
C PRO A 92 28.01 0.89 7.94
N ARG A 93 28.61 -0.06 8.69
CA ARG A 93 29.39 0.29 9.89
C ARG A 93 30.49 1.28 9.48
N GLY A 94 30.50 2.46 10.08
CA GLY A 94 31.42 3.56 9.76
C GLY A 94 30.84 4.98 9.82
N LEU A 95 29.59 5.17 10.27
CA LEU A 95 29.01 6.50 10.54
C LEU A 95 28.72 6.75 12.02
N ASP A 96 29.44 6.07 12.88
CA ASP A 96 29.79 6.49 14.23
C ASP A 96 30.95 7.50 14.16
N THR A 97 30.69 8.70 13.63
CA THR A 97 31.57 9.83 13.94
C THR A 97 31.12 10.38 15.28
N GLU A 98 31.61 9.75 16.35
CA GLU A 98 31.83 10.49 17.59
C GLU A 98 32.73 11.68 17.26
N SER A 99 32.29 12.87 17.67
CA SER A 99 33.13 14.05 17.85
C SER A 99 32.69 14.74 19.13
#